data_AF-A0A349SMR3-F1
#
_entry.id   AF-A0A349SMR3-F1
#
_cell.length_a   1.000
_cell.length_b   1.000
_cell.length_c   1.000
_cell.angle_alpha   90.00
_cell.angle_beta   90.00
_cell.angle_gamma   90.00
#
_symmetry.space_group_name_H-M   'P 1'
#
loop_
_entity.id
_entity.type
_entity.pdbx_description
1 polymer ?
#
loop_
_entity_poly.entity_id
_entity_poly.type
_entity_poly.pdbx_seq_one_letter_code
_entity_poly.pdbx_strand_id
1 'polypeptide(L)'
;MLLRLLATVVGLLLSTAAHTGTLTLHDANERVPLMGWTEVYVDDTRSQTVQDVNAHRDWFQPSALEAINFGFTEARVWLRFSIRNNLPVSQQRILYLRHFLFD
;
A
#
# COMPACT_ATOMS: atom_id res chain seq x y z
N MET A 1 -9.45 -39.50 28.15
CA MET A 1 -9.61 -38.82 26.84
C MET A 1 -9.78 -37.32 26.97
N LEU A 2 -10.68 -36.84 27.85
CA LEU A 2 -10.97 -35.41 28.04
C LEU A 2 -9.73 -34.53 28.34
N LEU A 3 -8.83 -35.00 29.21
CA LEU A 3 -7.62 -34.26 29.60
C LEU A 3 -6.64 -34.02 28.43
N ARG A 4 -6.56 -34.97 27.49
CA ARG A 4 -5.72 -34.84 26.30
C ARG A 4 -6.30 -33.82 25.33
N LEU A 5 -7.63 -33.85 25.14
CA LEU A 5 -8.32 -32.89 24.28
C LEU A 5 -8.15 -31.44 24.79
N LEU A 6 -8.25 -31.26 26.11
CA LEU A 6 -8.06 -29.96 26.76
C LEU A 6 -6.62 -29.45 26.57
N ALA A 7 -5.61 -30.31 26.73
CA ALA A 7 -4.21 -29.95 26.50
C ALA A 7 -3.95 -29.54 25.04
N THR A 8 -4.55 -30.24 24.07
CA THR A 8 -4.42 -29.90 22.65
C THR A 8 -5.06 -28.55 22.33
N VAL A 9 -6.25 -28.27 22.88
CA VAL A 9 -6.95 -26.99 22.67
C VAL A 9 -6.17 -25.83 23.30
N VAL A 10 -5.65 -26.01 24.51
CA VAL A 10 -4.83 -24.99 25.18
C VAL A 10 -3.52 -24.74 24.42
N GLY A 11 -2.86 -25.79 23.92
CA GLY A 11 -1.67 -25.65 23.08
C GLY A 11 -1.95 -24.91 21.76
N LEU A 12 -3.12 -25.17 21.15
CA LEU A 12 -3.54 -24.49 19.92
C LEU A 12 -3.89 -23.01 20.18
N LEU A 13 -4.50 -22.69 21.31
CA LEU A 13 -4.84 -21.31 21.69
C LEU A 13 -3.61 -20.48 22.09
N LEU A 14 -2.58 -21.10 22.70
CA LEU A 14 -1.34 -20.41 23.06
C LEU A 14 -0.45 -20.10 21.84
N SER A 15 -0.56 -20.88 20.77
CA SER A 15 0.24 -20.69 19.55
C SER A 15 -0.29 -19.55 18.65
N THR A 16 -1.57 -19.17 18.78
CA THR A 16 -2.14 -18.03 18.04
C THR A 16 -1.84 -16.68 18.69
N ALA A 17 -1.61 -16.63 20.01
CA ALA A 17 -1.29 -15.38 20.72
C ALA A 17 0.16 -14.89 20.47
N ALA A 18 1.03 -15.75 19.95
CA ALA A 18 2.47 -15.47 19.82
C ALA A 18 2.88 -14.72 18.53
N HIS A 19 1.95 -14.37 17.64
CA HIS A 19 2.29 -13.77 16.35
C HIS A 19 1.94 -12.28 16.18
N THR A 20 1.65 -11.58 17.28
CA THR A 20 1.49 -10.12 17.25
C THR A 20 2.87 -9.43 17.37
N GLY A 21 3.67 -9.53 16.31
CA GLY A 21 4.95 -8.81 16.23
C GLY A 21 4.70 -7.31 16.07
N THR A 22 5.28 -6.49 16.96
CA THR A 22 5.26 -5.03 16.82
C THR A 22 6.07 -4.62 15.60
N LEU A 23 5.43 -4.00 14.59
CA LEU A 23 6.13 -3.37 13.48
C LEU A 23 6.81 -2.09 13.98
N THR A 24 8.10 -2.18 14.30
CA THR A 24 8.89 -1.00 14.68
C THR A 24 9.53 -0.42 13.43
N LEU A 25 9.16 0.81 13.09
CA LEU A 25 9.78 1.55 11.99
C LEU A 25 11.08 2.16 12.50
N HIS A 26 12.19 1.72 11.96
CA HIS A 26 13.48 2.36 12.21
C HIS A 26 13.69 3.47 11.17
N ASP A 27 14.10 4.66 11.62
CA ASP A 27 14.42 5.80 10.72
C ASP A 27 15.59 5.50 9.76
N ALA A 28 16.38 4.45 10.04
CA ALA A 28 17.41 3.92 9.15
C ALA A 28 16.85 3.20 7.91
N ASN A 29 15.53 3.09 7.76
CA ASN A 29 14.91 2.46 6.60
C ASN A 29 15.11 3.31 5.33
N GLU A 30 15.67 2.66 4.31
CA GLU A 30 15.85 3.24 2.98
C GLU A 30 14.52 3.76 2.42
N ARG A 31 14.47 5.04 2.08
CA ARG A 31 13.33 5.65 1.38
C ARG A 31 13.51 5.41 -0.10
N VAL A 32 12.58 4.67 -0.70
CA VAL A 32 12.54 4.47 -2.15
C VAL A 32 11.61 5.53 -2.75
N PRO A 33 12.11 6.46 -3.59
CA PRO A 33 11.25 7.44 -4.25
C PRO A 33 10.33 6.73 -5.25
N LEU A 34 9.01 6.83 -5.05
CA LEU A 34 8.01 6.18 -5.90
C LEU A 34 7.59 7.02 -7.10
N MET A 35 7.74 8.35 -7.04
CA MET A 35 7.16 9.27 -8.02
C MET A 35 7.69 9.05 -9.44
N GLY A 36 8.99 8.78 -9.59
CA GLY A 36 9.60 8.46 -10.90
C GLY A 36 9.13 7.15 -11.52
N TRP A 37 8.39 6.33 -10.77
CA TRP A 37 7.82 5.05 -11.20
C TRP A 37 6.28 5.05 -11.18
N THR A 38 5.69 6.22 -10.91
CA THR A 38 4.24 6.37 -10.77
C THR A 38 3.64 6.83 -12.09
N GLU A 39 2.55 6.20 -12.47
CA GLU A 39 1.66 6.63 -13.55
C GLU A 39 0.44 7.31 -12.92
N VAL A 40 -0.10 8.31 -13.61
CA VAL A 40 -1.14 9.20 -13.09
C VAL A 40 -2.30 9.23 -14.06
N TYR A 41 -3.51 9.19 -13.52
CA TYR A 41 -4.74 9.47 -14.23
C TYR A 41 -5.54 10.52 -13.44
N VAL A 42 -6.02 11.56 -14.12
CA VAL A 42 -6.84 12.62 -13.53
C VAL A 42 -8.27 12.46 -14.05
N ASP A 43 -9.19 12.18 -13.15
CA ASP A 43 -10.62 12.06 -13.43
C ASP A 43 -11.34 13.34 -13.01
N ASP A 44 -11.48 14.26 -13.97
CA ASP A 44 -12.23 15.51 -13.80
C ASP A 44 -13.74 15.28 -13.60
N THR A 45 -14.26 14.13 -14.05
CA THR A 45 -15.69 13.80 -13.92
C THR A 45 -16.06 13.29 -12.54
N ARG A 46 -15.07 12.78 -11.78
CA ARG A 46 -15.22 12.15 -10.46
C ARG A 46 -16.16 10.95 -10.46
N SER A 47 -16.41 10.37 -11.63
CA SER A 47 -17.38 9.28 -11.80
C SER A 47 -16.73 7.91 -11.75
N GLN A 48 -15.40 7.83 -11.96
CA GLN A 48 -14.73 6.55 -12.10
C GLN A 48 -14.61 5.81 -10.77
N THR A 49 -14.83 4.51 -10.82
CA THR A 49 -14.65 3.60 -9.67
C THR A 49 -13.30 2.89 -9.75
N VAL A 50 -12.91 2.22 -8.66
CA VAL A 50 -11.71 1.36 -8.65
C VAL A 50 -11.79 0.26 -9.72
N GLN A 51 -12.99 -0.24 -10.03
CA GLN A 51 -13.16 -1.28 -11.04
C GLN A 51 -12.91 -0.73 -12.45
N ASP A 52 -13.47 0.46 -12.75
CA ASP A 52 -13.30 1.12 -14.05
C ASP A 52 -11.82 1.45 -14.31
N VAL A 53 -11.17 2.02 -13.31
CA VAL A 53 -9.76 2.43 -13.37
C VAL A 53 -8.82 1.24 -13.49
N ASN A 54 -9.15 0.09 -12.88
CA ASN A 54 -8.38 -1.14 -13.06
C ASN A 54 -8.57 -1.76 -14.45
N ALA A 55 -9.74 -1.60 -15.06
CA ALA A 55 -10.03 -2.10 -16.40
C ALA A 55 -9.36 -1.26 -17.50
N HIS A 56 -9.19 0.05 -17.29
CA HIS A 56 -8.63 0.99 -18.27
C HIS A 56 -7.25 1.47 -17.88
N ARG A 57 -6.29 0.53 -17.94
CA ARG A 57 -4.89 0.79 -17.61
C ARG A 57 -4.21 1.79 -18.53
N ASP A 58 -4.75 2.00 -19.72
CA ASP A 58 -4.30 2.92 -20.77
C ASP A 58 -4.59 4.39 -20.48
N TRP A 59 -5.48 4.70 -19.53
CA TRP A 59 -5.73 6.08 -19.09
C TRP A 59 -4.58 6.69 -18.29
N PHE A 60 -3.71 5.83 -17.75
CA PHE A 60 -2.58 6.25 -16.94
C PHE A 60 -1.41 6.71 -17.81
N GLN A 61 -0.85 7.86 -17.47
CA GLN A 61 0.35 8.40 -18.12
C GLN A 61 1.52 8.41 -17.14
N PRO A 62 2.75 8.07 -17.56
CA PRO A 62 3.92 8.16 -16.71
C PRO A 62 4.06 9.56 -16.09
N SER A 63 4.31 9.64 -14.78
CA SER A 63 4.66 10.90 -14.12
C SER A 63 6.06 11.32 -14.55
N ALA A 64 6.16 12.43 -15.28
CA ALA A 64 7.45 13.06 -15.57
C ALA A 64 8.00 13.88 -14.38
N LEU A 65 7.26 13.95 -13.27
CA LEU A 65 7.52 14.87 -12.17
C LEU A 65 8.05 14.16 -10.93
N GLU A 66 9.06 14.75 -10.29
CA GLU A 66 9.58 14.34 -8.98
C GLU A 66 8.56 14.55 -7.85
N ALA A 67 7.67 15.53 -8.02
CA ALA A 67 6.54 15.80 -7.15
C ALA A 67 5.35 16.24 -8.00
N ILE A 68 4.17 15.65 -7.81
CA ILE A 68 2.99 16.11 -8.54
C ILE A 68 2.33 17.24 -7.77
N ASN A 69 2.07 18.34 -8.48
CA ASN A 69 1.25 19.44 -8.02
C ASN A 69 0.07 19.59 -8.98
N PHE A 70 -1.13 19.27 -8.51
CA PHE A 70 -2.36 19.38 -9.29
C PHE A 70 -3.07 20.73 -9.11
N GLY A 71 -2.48 21.65 -8.33
CA GLY A 71 -3.15 22.88 -7.91
C GLY A 71 -4.43 22.61 -7.11
N PHE A 72 -5.34 23.57 -7.10
CA PHE A 72 -6.68 23.39 -6.55
C PHE A 72 -7.58 22.80 -7.64
N THR A 73 -8.01 21.55 -7.45
CA THR A 73 -8.93 20.87 -8.35
C THR A 73 -9.91 20.03 -7.56
N GLU A 74 -11.13 19.88 -8.09
CA GLU A 74 -12.09 18.90 -7.57
C GLU A 74 -11.87 17.50 -8.16
N ALA A 75 -10.96 17.35 -9.12
CA ALA A 75 -10.72 16.09 -9.82
C ALA A 75 -10.29 14.98 -8.86
N ARG A 76 -10.67 13.74 -9.18
CA ARG A 76 -10.10 12.55 -8.52
C ARG A 76 -8.80 12.19 -9.19
N VAL A 77 -7.74 12.14 -8.41
CA VAL A 77 -6.42 11.71 -8.91
C VAL A 77 -6.20 10.24 -8.55
N TRP A 78 -5.93 9.44 -9.58
CA TRP A 78 -5.55 8.05 -9.44
C TRP A 78 -4.05 7.91 -9.66
N LEU A 79 -3.37 7.31 -8.69
CA LEU A 79 -1.94 7.01 -8.74
C LEU A 79 -1.75 5.51 -8.90
N ARG A 80 -0.85 5.12 -9.80
CA ARG A 80 -0.52 3.72 -10.05
C ARG A 80 0.98 3.53 -10.09
N PHE A 81 1.47 2.52 -9.41
CA PHE A 81 2.87 2.11 -9.45
C PHE A 81 2.94 0.59 -9.23
N SER A 82 4.05 -0.03 -9.61
CA SER A 82 4.27 -1.46 -9.41
C SER A 82 5.43 -1.67 -8.45
N ILE A 83 5.23 -2.51 -7.44
CA ILE A 83 6.29 -2.90 -6.50
C ILE A 83 6.71 -4.32 -6.83
N ARG A 84 8.04 -4.54 -6.93
CA ARG A 84 8.62 -5.87 -7.05
C ARG A 84 9.61 -6.10 -5.93
N ASN A 85 9.45 -7.20 -5.19
CA ASN A 85 10.47 -7.66 -4.26
C ASN A 85 11.50 -8.51 -5.03
N ASN A 86 12.72 -8.01 -5.15
CA ASN A 86 13.82 -8.73 -5.81
C ASN A 86 14.71 -9.52 -4.84
N LEU A 87 14.38 -9.53 -3.55
CA LEU A 87 15.16 -10.20 -2.52
C LEU A 87 14.54 -11.54 -2.13
N PRO A 88 15.35 -12.51 -1.67
CA PRO A 88 14.87 -13.83 -1.27
C PRO A 88 14.09 -13.81 0.06
N VAL A 89 13.98 -12.65 0.71
CA VAL A 89 13.32 -12.45 2.00
C VAL A 89 12.09 -11.55 1.84
N SER A 90 11.07 -11.80 2.67
CA SER A 90 9.90 -10.91 2.73
C SER A 90 10.31 -9.53 3.22
N GLN A 91 9.76 -8.49 2.60
CA GLN A 91 10.00 -7.11 2.98
C GLN A 91 8.73 -6.46 3.47
N GLN A 92 8.84 -5.78 4.61
CA GLN A 92 7.82 -4.89 5.12
C GLN A 92 8.19 -3.46 4.71
N ARG A 93 7.24 -2.75 4.11
CA ARG A 93 7.37 -1.37 3.64
C ARG A 93 6.07 -0.65 3.93
N ILE A 94 6.16 0.65 4.15
CA ILE A 94 5.00 1.52 4.32
C ILE A 94 4.97 2.49 3.14
N LEU A 95 3.80 2.63 2.52
CA LEU A 95 3.54 3.71 1.59
C LEU A 95 3.40 5.00 2.39
N TYR A 96 4.39 5.87 2.28
CA TYR A 96 4.36 7.19 2.90
C TYR A 96 3.99 8.24 1.86
N LEU A 97 2.81 8.84 2.01
CA LEU A 97 2.35 9.96 1.21
C LEU A 97 2.50 11.23 2.03
N ARG A 98 3.48 12.07 1.67
CA ARG A 98 3.55 13.42 2.23
C ARG A 98 2.58 14.29 1.45
N HIS A 99 1.41 14.50 2.01
CA HIS A 99 0.39 15.37 1.42
C HIS A 99 0.15 16.59 2.30
N PHE A 100 -0.24 17.66 1.64
CA PHE A 100 -0.85 18.83 2.25
C PHE A 100 -2.22 18.89 1.55
N LEU A 101 -3.33 18.81 2.29
CA LEU A 101 -4.70 18.91 1.75
C LEU A 101 -5.22 17.65 1.03
N PHE A 102 -5.25 16.49 1.71
CA PHE A 102 -6.30 15.51 1.41
C PHE A 102 -7.41 15.79 2.42
N ASP A 103 -8.59 16.14 1.91
CA ASP A 103 -9.82 16.24 2.70
C ASP A 103 -10.47 14.85 2.85
#